data_AF-A0A970BFV4-F1
#
_entry.id   AF-A0A970BFV4-F1
#
_cell.length_a   1.000
_cell.length_b   1.000
_cell.length_c   1.000
_cell.angle_alpha   90.00
_cell.angle_beta   90.00
_cell.angle_gamma   90.00
#
_symmetry.space_group_name_H-M   'P 1'
#
loop_
_entity.id
_entity.type
_entity.pdbx_description
1 polymer ?
#
loop_
_entity_poly.entity_id
_entity_poly.type
_entity_poly.pdbx_seq_one_letter_code
_entity_poly.pdbx_strand_id
1 'polypeptide(L)'
;INTLYLDYQGAIHGFVAPSIRQTDNGFFDFEFSVKNNSDASKKYYYKIFYQNETYKNHESAGNSYNILASENFYGSWEDTKIGFKEIGYIAPKESVNINDNFRIVGNPRNEESCFFEGKNDRWKKNLRVGNYSALLVVCSEDDLNKIPSYFQFIDEQENEEFINPYFYFLYGEGNSLSNTFVQKFDDILNIKASPDLGKGIYINQWNFRQNAKYADSFNCNCGNEDKLFEEASVMQFVHHIDESSRLNNIAVIADVAGEGYSKEEYNWNAAFTRKEELISLTPQTAQYPCLSIFSDSIEKKVVLKNPASKYGDWKKENVGMITRHGFTYGKVTVKANLTKLLNDDGVWNGITNAIWLINQEGTGEEKGWNLRRPCTKSGYMETYWGGRNDNRVARVNYSEIDFEILKTTPYCPSELYNPVFESPTPNQKYIEDWNLNFPEEVLKLDKKIAVCCTNWDMACHSPKNFGSGCNEISYQGQKFLWHRWEEVYRAITEKYFIDDDDVFGKDYYYFQIDWQPDKIIWRIGPEKDKLFVVGYVDETISMIPNNQMVLIVTQEFHNTNWWPGSPYQQDNIPFPKKELVGEIYEITIE
;
A
#
# COMPACT_ATOMS: atom_id res chain seq x y z
N ILE A 1 -16.79 -3.80 21.54
CA ILE A 1 -16.05 -4.21 20.33
C ILE A 1 -14.70 -4.76 20.80
N ASN A 2 -14.43 -6.04 20.55
CA ASN A 2 -13.11 -6.61 20.85
C ASN A 2 -12.19 -6.31 19.67
N THR A 3 -11.02 -5.72 19.94
CA THR A 3 -9.97 -5.53 18.92
C THR A 3 -9.07 -6.75 18.89
N LEU A 4 -8.86 -7.30 17.70
CA LEU A 4 -7.97 -8.43 17.44
C LEU A 4 -6.85 -8.00 16.49
N TYR A 5 -5.61 -8.15 16.93
CA TYR A 5 -4.44 -7.92 16.07
C TYR A 5 -4.09 -9.18 15.32
N LEU A 6 -3.97 -9.12 13.99
CA LEU A 6 -3.61 -10.26 13.15
C LEU A 6 -2.31 -10.91 13.62
N ASP A 7 -2.33 -12.24 13.60
CA ASP A 7 -1.20 -13.06 14.00
C ASP A 7 -0.31 -13.37 12.79
N TYR A 8 0.89 -12.81 12.79
CA TYR A 8 1.83 -12.90 11.68
C TYR A 8 2.60 -14.22 11.62
N GLN A 9 2.58 -15.05 12.68
CA GLN A 9 3.34 -16.29 12.68
C GLN A 9 2.71 -17.33 11.73
N GLY A 10 3.40 -17.62 10.63
CA GLY A 10 2.90 -18.47 9.54
C GLY A 10 1.89 -17.80 8.61
N ALA A 11 1.72 -16.48 8.71
CA ALA A 11 0.77 -15.72 7.89
C ALA A 11 1.18 -15.64 6.41
N ILE A 12 2.39 -16.06 6.05
CA ILE A 12 2.82 -16.21 4.65
C ILE A 12 1.91 -17.17 3.86
N HIS A 13 1.23 -18.09 4.56
CA HIS A 13 0.25 -19.00 3.98
C HIS A 13 -1.19 -18.43 3.94
N GLY A 14 -1.38 -17.22 4.48
CA GLY A 14 -2.66 -16.52 4.60
C GLY A 14 -3.11 -16.36 6.05
N PHE A 15 -3.66 -15.19 6.36
CA PHE A 15 -4.17 -14.92 7.71
C PHE A 15 -5.41 -15.76 8.04
N VAL A 16 -5.55 -16.05 9.34
CA VAL A 16 -6.78 -16.56 9.95
C VAL A 16 -7.10 -15.75 11.21
N ALA A 17 -8.38 -15.56 11.51
CA ALA A 17 -8.85 -14.87 12.70
C ALA A 17 -10.05 -15.59 13.33
N PRO A 18 -9.95 -16.04 14.60
CA PRO A 18 -8.74 -16.06 15.40
C PRO A 18 -7.80 -17.21 14.98
N SER A 19 -6.54 -17.14 15.38
CA SER A 19 -5.58 -18.25 15.36
C SER A 19 -5.61 -19.01 16.69
N ILE A 20 -4.99 -20.18 16.74
CA ILE A 20 -4.81 -20.96 17.98
C ILE A 20 -3.96 -20.25 19.04
N ARG A 21 -3.27 -19.17 18.69
CA ARG A 21 -2.51 -18.32 19.62
C ARG A 21 -3.34 -17.14 20.14
N GLN A 22 -4.50 -16.89 19.53
CA GLN A 22 -5.41 -15.81 19.90
C GLN A 22 -6.62 -16.29 20.71
N THR A 23 -7.07 -17.53 20.47
CA THR A 23 -8.10 -18.20 21.30
C THR A 23 -7.74 -19.67 21.53
N ASP A 24 -8.30 -20.28 22.58
CA ASP A 24 -7.98 -21.65 23.01
C ASP A 24 -8.24 -22.73 21.94
N ASN A 25 -9.22 -22.49 21.07
CA ASN A 25 -9.60 -23.39 19.98
C ASN A 25 -9.26 -22.85 18.58
N GLY A 26 -8.84 -21.58 18.47
CA GLY A 26 -8.66 -20.91 17.19
C GLY A 26 -9.95 -20.56 16.46
N PHE A 27 -11.08 -20.45 17.17
CA PHE A 27 -12.37 -20.02 16.61
C PHE A 27 -13.01 -18.89 17.43
N PHE A 28 -13.99 -18.21 16.82
CA PHE A 28 -14.97 -17.40 17.52
C PHE A 28 -16.14 -18.30 17.91
N ASP A 29 -16.34 -18.49 19.22
CA ASP A 29 -17.49 -19.21 19.75
C ASP A 29 -18.71 -18.29 19.82
N PHE A 30 -19.88 -18.83 19.49
CA PHE A 30 -21.15 -18.14 19.63
C PHE A 30 -22.23 -19.09 20.18
N GLU A 31 -23.22 -18.48 20.80
CA GLU A 31 -24.41 -19.18 21.29
C GLU A 31 -25.68 -18.40 20.95
N PHE A 32 -26.76 -19.14 20.67
CA PHE A 32 -28.10 -18.56 20.56
C PHE A 32 -29.17 -19.61 20.86
N SER A 33 -30.39 -19.16 21.14
CA SER A 33 -31.55 -20.03 21.37
C SER A 33 -32.59 -19.85 20.26
N VAL A 34 -33.10 -20.95 19.73
CA VAL A 34 -34.21 -20.94 18.75
C VAL A 34 -35.47 -21.46 19.41
N LYS A 35 -36.54 -20.67 19.36
CA LYS A 35 -37.86 -21.03 19.88
C LYS A 35 -38.85 -21.24 18.74
N ASN A 36 -39.50 -22.40 18.70
CA ASN A 36 -40.60 -22.63 17.75
C ASN A 36 -41.90 -22.00 18.29
N ASN A 37 -42.28 -20.86 17.74
CA ASN A 37 -43.51 -20.18 18.13
C ASN A 37 -44.77 -20.69 17.40
N SER A 38 -44.62 -21.60 16.44
CA SER A 38 -45.76 -22.20 15.74
C SER A 38 -46.47 -23.26 16.59
N ASP A 39 -47.60 -23.75 16.08
CA ASP A 39 -48.41 -24.77 16.77
C ASP A 39 -48.11 -26.20 16.27
N ALA A 40 -47.12 -26.36 15.39
CA ALA A 40 -46.67 -27.65 14.88
C ALA A 40 -45.17 -27.84 15.09
N SER A 41 -44.73 -29.10 15.23
CA SER A 41 -43.30 -29.41 15.21
C SER A 41 -42.73 -29.06 13.82
N LYS A 42 -41.61 -28.33 13.79
CA LYS A 42 -40.97 -27.90 12.55
C LYS A 42 -39.47 -28.17 12.60
N LYS A 43 -38.91 -28.49 11.45
CA LYS A 43 -37.47 -28.67 11.27
C LYS A 43 -36.82 -27.33 10.92
N TYR A 44 -35.76 -26.97 11.65
CA TYR A 44 -35.05 -25.71 11.48
C TYR A 44 -33.58 -25.91 11.11
N TYR A 45 -33.02 -24.89 10.47
CA TYR A 45 -31.63 -24.82 10.06
C TYR A 45 -31.08 -23.41 10.32
N TYR A 46 -29.75 -23.28 10.43
CA TYR A 46 -29.11 -21.99 10.62
C TYR A 46 -27.83 -21.83 9.79
N LYS A 47 -27.49 -20.58 9.50
CA LYS A 47 -26.21 -20.19 8.91
C LYS A 47 -25.78 -18.84 9.45
N ILE A 48 -24.48 -18.67 9.62
CA ILE A 48 -23.87 -17.38 9.97
C ILE A 48 -23.02 -16.92 8.80
N PHE A 49 -23.19 -15.65 8.44
CA PHE A 49 -22.29 -14.95 7.54
C PHE A 49 -21.54 -13.87 8.31
N TYR A 50 -20.32 -13.57 7.92
CA TYR A 50 -19.58 -12.40 8.40
C TYR A 50 -19.21 -11.50 7.23
N GLN A 51 -19.03 -10.21 7.49
CA GLN A 51 -18.61 -9.24 6.49
C GLN A 51 -17.76 -8.14 7.12
N ASN A 52 -16.74 -7.67 6.40
CA ASN A 52 -16.04 -6.43 6.71
C ASN A 52 -16.93 -5.23 6.37
N GLU A 53 -17.22 -4.39 7.36
CA GLU A 53 -18.11 -3.23 7.22
C GLU A 53 -17.35 -1.93 6.94
N THR A 54 -16.06 -1.85 7.26
CA THR A 54 -15.27 -0.61 7.11
C THR A 54 -14.97 -0.27 5.66
N TYR A 55 -14.60 -1.26 4.85
CA TYR A 55 -14.14 -1.06 3.47
C TYR A 55 -15.04 -1.77 2.45
N LYS A 56 -16.35 -1.72 2.66
CA LYS A 56 -17.33 -2.34 1.76
C LYS A 56 -17.92 -1.33 0.78
N ASN A 57 -18.30 -1.84 -0.39
CA ASN A 57 -19.30 -1.22 -1.23
C ASN A 57 -20.68 -1.49 -0.62
N HIS A 58 -21.56 -0.50 -0.58
CA HIS A 58 -22.95 -0.71 -0.15
C HIS A 58 -23.61 -1.81 -0.98
N GLU A 59 -24.37 -2.69 -0.34
CA GLU A 59 -24.98 -3.87 -0.96
C GLU A 59 -26.11 -3.53 -1.93
N SER A 60 -26.76 -2.39 -1.70
CA SER A 60 -27.90 -1.91 -2.47
C SER A 60 -27.58 -0.59 -3.17
N ALA A 61 -27.96 -0.47 -4.44
CA ALA A 61 -28.06 0.78 -5.16
C ALA A 61 -29.55 1.13 -5.32
N GLY A 62 -30.12 1.82 -4.33
CA GLY A 62 -31.58 1.96 -4.21
C GLY A 62 -32.23 0.63 -3.85
N ASN A 63 -33.14 0.13 -4.69
CA ASN A 63 -33.82 -1.16 -4.49
C ASN A 63 -33.17 -2.32 -5.28
N SER A 64 -32.04 -2.09 -5.93
CA SER A 64 -31.34 -3.07 -6.76
C SER A 64 -30.01 -3.47 -6.13
N TYR A 65 -29.51 -4.66 -6.48
CA TYR A 65 -28.18 -5.09 -6.07
C TYR A 65 -27.11 -4.14 -6.63
N ASN A 66 -26.18 -3.71 -5.78
CA ASN A 66 -24.98 -3.04 -6.24
C ASN A 66 -23.97 -4.09 -6.70
N ILE A 67 -23.63 -4.11 -7.99
CA ILE A 67 -22.70 -5.10 -8.54
C ILE A 67 -21.32 -5.08 -7.88
N LEU A 68 -20.87 -3.93 -7.37
CA LEU A 68 -19.60 -3.81 -6.65
C LEU A 68 -19.62 -4.47 -5.26
N ALA A 69 -20.79 -4.81 -4.72
CA ALA A 69 -20.90 -5.53 -3.45
C ALA A 69 -20.39 -6.98 -3.53
N SER A 70 -20.24 -7.52 -4.75
CA SER A 70 -19.56 -8.79 -5.01
C SER A 70 -18.07 -8.76 -4.64
N GLU A 71 -17.47 -7.56 -4.61
CA GLU A 71 -16.07 -7.34 -4.20
C GLU A 71 -15.90 -7.25 -2.68
N ASN A 72 -16.98 -7.21 -1.90
CA ASN A 72 -16.89 -7.11 -0.44
C ASN A 72 -16.19 -8.35 0.15
N PHE A 73 -15.50 -8.16 1.28
CA PHE A 73 -14.95 -9.29 2.02
C PHE A 73 -16.02 -9.85 2.95
N TYR A 74 -16.57 -11.00 2.58
CA TYR A 74 -17.55 -11.74 3.37
C TYR A 74 -17.36 -13.24 3.26
N GLY A 75 -17.89 -13.98 4.22
CA GLY A 75 -17.75 -15.43 4.31
C GLY A 75 -18.75 -16.06 5.27
N SER A 76 -18.58 -17.35 5.54
CA SER A 76 -19.42 -18.14 6.44
C SER A 76 -18.55 -19.18 7.16
N TRP A 77 -18.83 -20.47 7.01
CA TRP A 77 -17.97 -21.54 7.50
C TRP A 77 -16.67 -21.61 6.72
N GLU A 78 -15.60 -22.05 7.38
CA GLU A 78 -14.30 -22.25 6.71
C GLU A 78 -14.35 -23.36 5.65
N ASP A 79 -15.11 -24.43 5.92
CA ASP A 79 -15.49 -25.38 4.88
C ASP A 79 -16.67 -24.80 4.10
N THR A 80 -16.38 -24.30 2.90
CA THR A 80 -17.36 -23.62 2.05
C THR A 80 -18.48 -24.54 1.57
N LYS A 81 -18.28 -25.86 1.64
CA LYS A 81 -19.30 -26.87 1.31
C LYS A 81 -20.32 -27.07 2.42
N ILE A 82 -20.13 -26.46 3.58
CA ILE A 82 -21.16 -26.46 4.62
C ILE A 82 -22.24 -25.44 4.25
N GLY A 83 -23.46 -25.95 4.08
CA GLY A 83 -24.67 -25.17 3.82
C GLY A 83 -25.21 -24.49 5.08
N PHE A 84 -26.53 -24.56 5.23
CA PHE A 84 -27.19 -24.33 6.52
C PHE A 84 -27.03 -25.58 7.40
N LYS A 85 -26.57 -25.41 8.64
CA LYS A 85 -26.46 -26.49 9.62
C LYS A 85 -27.85 -26.84 10.17
N GLU A 86 -28.13 -28.12 10.32
CA GLU A 86 -29.40 -28.62 10.87
C GLU A 86 -29.47 -28.36 12.38
N ILE A 87 -30.61 -27.81 12.83
CA ILE A 87 -31.00 -27.78 14.26
C ILE A 87 -31.83 -29.02 14.61
N GLY A 88 -32.64 -29.48 13.66
CA GLY A 88 -33.57 -30.59 13.81
C GLY A 88 -34.99 -30.14 14.11
N TYR A 89 -35.84 -31.08 14.55
CA TYR A 89 -37.23 -30.80 14.91
C TYR A 89 -37.32 -30.12 16.28
N ILE A 90 -38.03 -29.00 16.34
CA ILE A 90 -38.36 -28.30 17.59
C ILE A 90 -39.87 -28.38 17.78
N ALA A 91 -40.33 -28.92 18.92
CA ALA A 91 -41.77 -29.05 19.17
C ALA A 91 -42.41 -27.67 19.44
N PRO A 92 -43.75 -27.55 19.37
CA PRO A 92 -44.45 -26.29 19.61
C PRO A 92 -44.07 -25.67 20.96
N LYS A 93 -43.71 -24.39 20.94
CA LYS A 93 -43.30 -23.56 22.09
C LYS A 93 -42.00 -24.00 22.79
N GLU A 94 -41.32 -25.05 22.33
CA GLU A 94 -40.01 -25.45 22.84
C GLU A 94 -38.89 -24.56 22.32
N SER A 95 -37.76 -24.59 23.02
CA SER A 95 -36.54 -23.87 22.65
C SER A 95 -35.33 -24.80 22.69
N VAL A 96 -34.44 -24.64 21.72
CA VAL A 96 -33.16 -25.36 21.65
C VAL A 96 -32.03 -24.35 21.67
N ASN A 97 -31.01 -24.64 22.48
CA ASN A 97 -29.79 -23.84 22.53
C ASN A 97 -28.77 -24.42 21.54
N ILE A 98 -28.14 -23.52 20.79
CA ILE A 98 -27.10 -23.83 19.81
C ILE A 98 -25.79 -23.22 20.32
N ASN A 99 -24.75 -24.03 20.36
CA ASN A 99 -23.37 -23.61 20.60
C ASN A 99 -22.55 -24.09 19.42
N ASP A 100 -21.87 -23.18 18.76
CA ASP A 100 -21.08 -23.48 17.58
C ASP A 100 -20.01 -22.39 17.40
N ASN A 101 -19.17 -22.53 16.39
CA ASN A 101 -18.06 -21.62 16.19
C ASN A 101 -17.72 -21.42 14.70
N PHE A 102 -16.99 -20.34 14.43
CA PHE A 102 -16.50 -20.05 13.09
C PHE A 102 -15.14 -19.37 13.15
N ARG A 103 -14.46 -19.34 12.00
CA ARG A 103 -13.18 -18.68 11.80
C ARG A 103 -13.24 -17.87 10.52
N ILE A 104 -12.65 -16.68 10.55
CA ILE A 104 -12.45 -15.85 9.36
C ILE A 104 -11.11 -16.27 8.73
N VAL A 105 -11.10 -16.55 7.43
CA VAL A 105 -9.93 -17.02 6.72
C VAL A 105 -9.71 -16.21 5.45
N GLY A 106 -8.47 -16.16 4.98
CA GLY A 106 -8.19 -15.67 3.63
C GLY A 106 -8.87 -16.55 2.57
N ASN A 107 -9.27 -15.95 1.45
CA ASN A 107 -10.11 -16.57 0.43
C ASN A 107 -11.38 -17.25 0.99
N PRO A 108 -12.26 -16.52 1.70
CA PRO A 108 -13.38 -17.09 2.45
C PRO A 108 -14.49 -17.71 1.59
N ARG A 109 -14.47 -17.47 0.28
CA ARG A 109 -15.43 -18.00 -0.71
C ARG A 109 -14.81 -19.03 -1.63
N ASN A 110 -13.58 -19.47 -1.35
CA ASN A 110 -12.87 -20.46 -2.15
C ASN A 110 -12.78 -20.10 -3.65
N GLU A 111 -12.44 -18.85 -3.95
CA GLU A 111 -12.37 -18.30 -5.30
C GLU A 111 -11.23 -18.93 -6.09
N GLU A 112 -11.52 -19.34 -7.32
CA GLU A 112 -10.58 -20.03 -8.20
C GLU A 112 -9.35 -19.17 -8.55
N SER A 113 -9.51 -17.84 -8.61
CA SER A 113 -8.41 -16.91 -8.80
C SER A 113 -7.34 -16.97 -7.70
N CYS A 114 -7.67 -17.50 -6.53
CA CYS A 114 -6.73 -17.67 -5.43
C CYS A 114 -6.05 -19.05 -5.42
N PHE A 115 -6.27 -19.90 -6.44
CA PHE A 115 -5.61 -21.19 -6.54
C PHE A 115 -4.38 -21.14 -7.45
N PHE A 116 -3.30 -21.79 -7.04
CA PHE A 116 -2.12 -22.02 -7.86
C PHE A 116 -1.68 -23.47 -7.72
N GLU A 117 -1.48 -24.15 -8.85
CA GLU A 117 -1.13 -25.58 -8.91
C GLU A 117 -2.04 -26.48 -8.04
N GLY A 118 -3.34 -26.15 -7.98
CA GLY A 118 -4.35 -26.89 -7.21
C GLY A 118 -4.34 -26.62 -5.70
N LYS A 119 -3.48 -25.72 -5.21
CA LYS A 119 -3.46 -25.28 -3.80
C LYS A 119 -4.18 -23.95 -3.64
N ASN A 120 -5.05 -23.85 -2.63
CA ASN A 120 -5.66 -22.57 -2.25
C ASN A 120 -4.64 -21.69 -1.51
N ASP A 121 -4.16 -20.67 -2.20
CA ASP A 121 -3.27 -19.64 -1.65
C ASP A 121 -4.11 -18.59 -0.95
N ARG A 122 -4.55 -18.90 0.29
CA ARG A 122 -5.44 -18.04 1.08
C ARG A 122 -4.91 -16.61 1.26
N TRP A 123 -3.60 -16.41 1.20
CA TRP A 123 -2.96 -15.10 1.26
C TRP A 123 -3.33 -14.17 0.08
N LYS A 124 -3.79 -14.70 -1.06
CA LYS A 124 -4.22 -13.91 -2.24
C LYS A 124 -5.50 -13.10 -2.00
N LYS A 125 -6.23 -13.42 -0.94
CA LYS A 125 -7.38 -12.65 -0.48
C LYS A 125 -7.40 -12.61 1.02
N ASN A 126 -6.40 -11.94 1.59
CA ASN A 126 -6.25 -11.79 3.03
C ASN A 126 -7.47 -11.12 3.68
N LEU A 127 -7.59 -11.33 5.00
CA LEU A 127 -8.59 -10.65 5.82
C LEU A 127 -8.44 -9.13 5.66
N ARG A 128 -9.57 -8.43 5.63
CA ARG A 128 -9.59 -6.96 5.68
C ARG A 128 -9.45 -6.50 7.13
N VAL A 129 -8.72 -5.40 7.34
CA VAL A 129 -8.75 -4.68 8.63
C VAL A 129 -10.07 -3.91 8.77
N GLY A 130 -10.37 -3.46 9.98
CA GLY A 130 -11.56 -2.70 10.32
C GLY A 130 -12.65 -3.53 11.02
N ASN A 131 -13.85 -2.97 11.08
CA ASN A 131 -14.99 -3.55 11.78
C ASN A 131 -15.66 -4.65 10.95
N TYR A 132 -16.14 -5.66 11.65
CA TYR A 132 -16.93 -6.75 11.07
C TYR A 132 -18.32 -6.79 11.70
N SER A 133 -19.29 -7.24 10.91
CA SER A 133 -20.61 -7.67 11.37
C SER A 133 -20.81 -9.17 11.15
N ALA A 134 -21.78 -9.74 11.86
CA ALA A 134 -22.35 -11.06 11.56
C ALA A 134 -23.82 -10.95 11.15
N LEU A 135 -24.26 -11.90 10.33
CA LEU A 135 -25.64 -12.09 9.94
C LEU A 135 -26.04 -13.52 10.28
N LEU A 136 -26.91 -13.66 11.28
CA LEU A 136 -27.52 -14.95 11.64
C LEU A 136 -28.80 -15.13 10.83
N VAL A 137 -28.90 -16.24 10.12
CA VAL A 137 -30.10 -16.65 9.41
C VAL A 137 -30.57 -17.98 9.99
N VAL A 138 -31.82 -18.04 10.44
CA VAL A 138 -32.48 -19.28 10.89
C VAL A 138 -33.74 -19.47 10.07
N CYS A 139 -33.87 -20.59 9.37
CA CYS A 139 -35.01 -20.86 8.50
C CYS A 139 -35.63 -22.22 8.78
N SER A 140 -36.92 -22.36 8.46
CA SER A 140 -37.56 -23.66 8.36
C SER A 140 -37.13 -24.41 7.09
N GLU A 141 -37.32 -25.73 7.06
CA GLU A 141 -37.06 -26.56 5.87
C GLU A 141 -37.77 -26.05 4.60
N ASP A 142 -39.02 -25.60 4.72
CA ASP A 142 -39.81 -25.09 3.60
C ASP A 142 -39.19 -23.83 2.97
N ASP A 143 -38.60 -22.96 3.79
CA ASP A 143 -37.94 -21.75 3.30
C ASP A 143 -36.52 -22.02 2.84
N LEU A 144 -35.80 -22.95 3.49
CA LEU A 144 -34.48 -23.39 3.02
C LEU A 144 -34.55 -23.87 1.55
N ASN A 145 -35.58 -24.62 1.19
CA ASN A 145 -35.81 -25.09 -0.19
C ASN A 145 -36.09 -23.96 -1.20
N LYS A 146 -36.39 -22.74 -0.74
CA LYS A 146 -36.59 -21.56 -1.59
C LYS A 146 -35.35 -20.69 -1.68
N ILE A 147 -34.39 -20.85 -0.76
CA ILE A 147 -33.12 -20.11 -0.78
C ILE A 147 -32.26 -20.69 -1.92
N PRO A 148 -31.83 -19.88 -2.89
CA PRO A 148 -30.94 -20.33 -3.96
C PRO A 148 -29.65 -20.98 -3.42
N SER A 149 -29.12 -21.96 -4.14
CA SER A 149 -27.95 -22.74 -3.69
C SER A 149 -26.72 -21.85 -3.45
N TYR A 150 -26.52 -20.80 -4.25
CA TYR A 150 -25.45 -19.82 -4.09
C TYR A 150 -25.57 -18.89 -2.86
N PHE A 151 -26.68 -18.95 -2.11
CA PHE A 151 -26.77 -18.39 -0.76
C PHE A 151 -26.71 -19.47 0.33
N GLN A 152 -26.94 -20.74 -0.02
CA GLN A 152 -26.72 -21.86 0.89
C GLN A 152 -25.24 -22.20 1.01
N PHE A 153 -24.50 -22.22 -0.10
CA PHE A 153 -23.06 -22.52 -0.16
C PHE A 153 -22.29 -21.26 -0.58
N ILE A 154 -21.29 -20.87 0.21
CA ILE A 154 -20.66 -19.55 0.09
C ILE A 154 -19.66 -19.45 -1.07
N ASP A 155 -19.31 -20.59 -1.66
CA ASP A 155 -18.41 -20.73 -2.80
C ASP A 155 -19.15 -20.85 -4.15
N GLU A 156 -20.47 -20.91 -4.14
CA GLU A 156 -21.27 -20.95 -5.36
C GLU A 156 -21.54 -19.53 -5.91
N GLN A 157 -21.71 -19.46 -7.22
CA GLN A 157 -21.92 -18.21 -7.97
C GLN A 157 -23.24 -18.26 -8.73
N GLU A 158 -23.80 -17.09 -9.02
CA GLU A 158 -24.90 -16.90 -9.96
C GLU A 158 -24.36 -16.17 -11.19
N ASN A 159 -24.49 -16.77 -12.39
CA ASN A 159 -24.01 -16.19 -13.64
C ASN A 159 -22.53 -15.74 -13.59
N GLU A 160 -21.65 -16.59 -13.04
CA GLU A 160 -20.20 -16.32 -12.86
C GLU A 160 -19.87 -15.18 -11.85
N GLU A 161 -20.88 -14.70 -11.10
CA GLU A 161 -20.70 -13.67 -10.09
C GLU A 161 -21.08 -14.15 -8.69
N PHE A 162 -20.31 -13.71 -7.70
CA PHE A 162 -20.70 -13.89 -6.31
C PHE A 162 -21.71 -12.82 -5.90
N ILE A 163 -22.84 -13.25 -5.36
CA ILE A 163 -23.86 -12.35 -4.83
C ILE A 163 -23.73 -12.25 -3.32
N ASN A 164 -23.75 -11.03 -2.80
CA ASN A 164 -23.56 -10.78 -1.38
C ASN A 164 -24.79 -11.25 -0.57
N PRO A 165 -24.64 -12.18 0.39
CA PRO A 165 -25.78 -12.70 1.17
C PRO A 165 -26.46 -11.63 2.02
N TYR A 166 -25.74 -10.57 2.43
CA TYR A 166 -26.34 -9.44 3.14
C TYR A 166 -27.39 -8.75 2.28
N PHE A 167 -27.15 -8.64 0.95
CA PHE A 167 -28.17 -8.11 0.05
C PHE A 167 -29.44 -8.95 0.06
N TYR A 168 -29.30 -10.26 -0.19
CA TYR A 168 -30.44 -11.16 -0.35
C TYR A 168 -31.34 -11.20 0.88
N PHE A 169 -30.76 -11.34 2.07
CA PHE A 169 -31.52 -11.50 3.31
C PHE A 169 -32.05 -10.18 3.89
N LEU A 170 -31.37 -9.05 3.65
CA LEU A 170 -31.80 -7.76 4.23
C LEU A 170 -32.62 -6.90 3.27
N TYR A 171 -32.39 -7.01 1.95
CA TYR A 171 -32.97 -6.12 0.95
C TYR A 171 -33.62 -6.84 -0.24
N GLY A 172 -33.19 -8.08 -0.53
CA GLY A 172 -33.65 -8.87 -1.66
C GLY A 172 -34.83 -9.80 -1.34
N GLU A 173 -35.01 -10.82 -2.18
CA GLU A 173 -36.13 -11.77 -2.07
C GLU A 173 -36.12 -12.58 -0.76
N GLY A 174 -34.94 -12.80 -0.17
CA GLY A 174 -34.79 -13.48 1.12
C GLY A 174 -35.50 -12.79 2.28
N ASN A 175 -35.64 -11.46 2.22
CA ASN A 175 -36.36 -10.68 3.22
C ASN A 175 -37.89 -10.95 3.20
N SER A 176 -38.40 -11.58 2.15
CA SER A 176 -39.83 -11.93 2.03
C SER A 176 -40.18 -13.34 2.55
N LEU A 177 -39.19 -14.12 3.01
CA LEU A 177 -39.37 -15.47 3.51
C LEU A 177 -40.08 -15.48 4.88
N SER A 178 -41.28 -16.06 4.92
CA SER A 178 -42.21 -15.93 6.05
C SER A 178 -41.85 -16.76 7.30
N ASN A 179 -41.01 -17.79 7.15
CA ASN A 179 -40.54 -18.65 8.24
C ASN A 179 -39.01 -18.59 8.35
N THR A 180 -38.43 -17.43 8.06
CA THR A 180 -37.00 -17.15 8.17
C THR A 180 -36.78 -15.97 9.11
N PHE A 181 -35.89 -16.17 10.09
CA PHE A 181 -35.40 -15.14 10.98
C PHE A 181 -34.03 -14.68 10.50
N VAL A 182 -33.86 -13.37 10.36
CA VAL A 182 -32.60 -12.74 9.96
C VAL A 182 -32.26 -11.70 11.00
N GLN A 183 -31.05 -11.77 11.56
CA GLN A 183 -30.54 -10.79 12.50
C GLN A 183 -29.11 -10.40 12.15
N LYS A 184 -28.90 -9.10 11.89
CA LYS A 184 -27.56 -8.52 11.79
C LYS A 184 -27.08 -8.14 13.19
N PHE A 185 -25.82 -8.46 13.47
CA PHE A 185 -25.07 -8.03 14.64
C PHE A 185 -23.91 -7.18 14.15
N ASP A 186 -23.98 -5.87 14.42
CA ASP A 186 -22.93 -4.93 14.07
C ASP A 186 -21.76 -5.00 15.07
N ASP A 187 -20.58 -4.59 14.61
CA ASP A 187 -19.38 -4.38 15.43
C ASP A 187 -18.97 -5.57 16.33
N ILE A 188 -19.10 -6.80 15.81
CA ILE A 188 -18.75 -8.03 16.54
C ILE A 188 -17.23 -8.12 16.79
N LEU A 189 -16.44 -7.48 15.94
CA LEU A 189 -14.98 -7.56 15.91
C LEU A 189 -14.40 -6.32 15.21
N ASN A 190 -13.25 -5.85 15.70
CA ASN A 190 -12.39 -4.92 14.96
C ASN A 190 -11.03 -5.59 14.71
N ILE A 191 -10.65 -5.79 13.46
CA ILE A 191 -9.37 -6.39 13.07
C ILE A 191 -8.35 -5.29 12.79
N LYS A 192 -7.15 -5.43 13.33
CA LYS A 192 -5.99 -4.56 13.04
C LYS A 192 -4.77 -5.40 12.67
N ALA A 193 -3.81 -4.81 11.98
CA ALA A 193 -2.52 -5.44 11.72
C ALA A 193 -1.37 -4.55 12.24
N SER A 194 -0.35 -5.17 12.82
CA SER A 194 0.88 -4.50 13.23
C SER A 194 2.05 -5.46 13.02
N PRO A 195 2.71 -5.41 11.85
CA PRO A 195 3.93 -6.16 11.57
C PRO A 195 4.97 -5.98 12.66
N ASP A 196 5.52 -7.08 13.21
CA ASP A 196 6.63 -6.99 14.17
C ASP A 196 7.96 -6.84 13.43
N LEU A 197 8.48 -5.62 13.42
CA LEU A 197 9.73 -5.24 12.76
C LEU A 197 10.98 -5.81 13.43
N GLY A 198 10.85 -6.37 14.65
CA GLY A 198 11.93 -7.04 15.37
C GLY A 198 12.07 -8.53 15.04
N LYS A 199 11.15 -9.11 14.25
CA LYS A 199 11.15 -10.54 13.87
C LYS A 199 12.09 -10.91 12.70
N GLY A 200 12.98 -9.99 12.35
CA GLY A 200 13.98 -10.20 11.33
C GLY A 200 13.53 -9.83 9.92
N ILE A 201 14.46 -9.96 8.98
CA ILE A 201 14.28 -9.64 7.57
C ILE A 201 14.48 -10.91 6.76
N TYR A 202 13.44 -11.30 6.03
CA TYR A 202 13.56 -12.40 5.07
C TYR A 202 14.32 -11.94 3.81
N ILE A 203 15.16 -12.81 3.26
CA ILE A 203 15.90 -12.58 2.01
C ILE A 203 15.36 -13.48 0.91
N ASN A 204 14.80 -12.87 -0.14
CA ASN A 204 14.49 -13.59 -1.36
C ASN A 204 15.78 -13.87 -2.15
N GLN A 205 16.23 -15.13 -2.14
CA GLN A 205 17.45 -15.55 -2.84
C GLN A 205 17.46 -15.22 -4.33
N TRP A 206 16.30 -15.14 -4.98
CA TRP A 206 16.23 -14.82 -6.41
C TRP A 206 16.85 -13.47 -6.74
N ASN A 207 16.72 -12.50 -5.83
CA ASN A 207 17.25 -11.14 -6.01
C ASN A 207 18.78 -11.08 -5.97
N PHE A 208 19.44 -12.09 -5.38
CA PHE A 208 20.89 -12.12 -5.17
C PHE A 208 21.58 -13.28 -5.89
N ARG A 209 20.85 -14.03 -6.73
CA ARG A 209 21.33 -15.26 -7.40
C ARG A 209 22.58 -15.11 -8.26
N GLN A 210 22.92 -13.88 -8.68
CA GLN A 210 24.12 -13.59 -9.46
C GLN A 210 25.40 -13.58 -8.60
N ASN A 211 25.27 -13.45 -7.28
CA ASN A 211 26.39 -13.47 -6.35
C ASN A 211 26.41 -14.80 -5.58
N ALA A 212 27.30 -15.72 -5.94
CA ALA A 212 27.40 -17.04 -5.29
C ALA A 212 27.72 -16.98 -3.78
N LYS A 213 28.16 -15.83 -3.27
CA LYS A 213 28.53 -15.59 -1.87
C LYS A 213 27.54 -14.69 -1.13
N TYR A 214 26.34 -14.48 -1.68
CA TYR A 214 25.35 -13.59 -1.06
C TYR A 214 24.98 -14.02 0.37
N ALA A 215 25.04 -15.32 0.68
CA ALA A 215 24.72 -15.84 2.01
C ALA A 215 25.81 -15.55 3.07
N ASP A 216 27.02 -15.13 2.67
CA ASP A 216 28.12 -14.83 3.60
C ASP A 216 27.79 -13.65 4.53
N SER A 217 26.83 -12.80 4.16
CA SER A 217 26.38 -11.64 4.96
C SER A 217 25.16 -11.94 5.83
N PHE A 218 24.62 -13.16 5.81
CA PHE A 218 23.51 -13.54 6.68
C PHE A 218 23.88 -13.48 8.15
N ASN A 219 22.87 -13.23 8.98
CA ASN A 219 22.99 -13.26 10.43
C ASN A 219 21.70 -13.82 11.05
N CYS A 220 21.66 -13.92 12.39
CA CYS A 220 20.55 -14.55 13.10
C CYS A 220 19.20 -13.83 12.96
N ASN A 221 19.16 -12.60 12.45
CA ASN A 221 17.94 -11.81 12.28
C ASN A 221 17.76 -11.31 10.83
N CYS A 222 18.55 -11.82 9.89
CA CYS A 222 18.44 -11.49 8.47
C CYS A 222 19.03 -12.61 7.61
N GLY A 223 18.21 -13.20 6.74
CA GLY A 223 18.55 -14.39 5.96
C GLY A 223 17.32 -15.04 5.34
N ASN A 224 17.45 -16.29 4.90
CA ASN A 224 16.39 -17.02 4.19
C ASN A 224 16.02 -18.36 4.85
N GLU A 225 16.33 -18.54 6.14
CA GLU A 225 15.98 -19.75 6.89
C GLU A 225 14.48 -19.87 7.14
N ASP A 226 14.01 -21.11 7.37
CA ASP A 226 12.58 -21.43 7.57
C ASP A 226 11.93 -20.58 8.67
N LYS A 227 12.65 -20.30 9.75
CA LYS A 227 12.14 -19.45 10.83
C LYS A 227 11.82 -18.03 10.33
N LEU A 228 12.73 -17.40 9.58
CA LEU A 228 12.47 -16.09 8.99
C LEU A 228 11.40 -16.16 7.91
N PHE A 229 11.34 -17.25 7.15
CA PHE A 229 10.27 -17.46 6.19
C PHE A 229 8.88 -17.47 6.86
N GLU A 230 8.74 -18.08 8.04
CA GLU A 230 7.47 -18.17 8.75
C GLU A 230 7.15 -16.96 9.66
N GLU A 231 8.17 -16.28 10.21
CA GLU A 231 7.97 -15.22 11.22
C GLU A 231 8.24 -13.79 10.74
N ALA A 232 9.15 -13.58 9.78
CA ALA A 232 9.54 -12.23 9.37
C ALA A 232 8.37 -11.55 8.64
N SER A 233 7.97 -10.37 9.10
CA SER A 233 6.86 -9.63 8.49
C SER A 233 7.29 -8.82 7.26
N VAL A 234 8.59 -8.62 7.10
CA VAL A 234 9.23 -7.83 6.03
C VAL A 234 10.35 -8.60 5.35
N MET A 235 10.69 -8.19 4.14
CA MET A 235 11.87 -8.65 3.41
C MET A 235 12.66 -7.46 2.84
N GLN A 236 13.92 -7.69 2.49
CA GLN A 236 14.73 -6.68 1.82
C GLN A 236 14.15 -6.38 0.44
N PHE A 237 13.86 -5.11 0.17
CA PHE A 237 13.44 -4.65 -1.15
C PHE A 237 14.66 -4.38 -2.01
N VAL A 238 14.67 -4.95 -3.23
CA VAL A 238 15.74 -4.75 -4.21
C VAL A 238 15.12 -4.05 -5.40
N HIS A 239 15.49 -2.79 -5.60
CA HIS A 239 14.95 -1.93 -6.63
C HIS A 239 15.24 -2.48 -8.03
N HIS A 240 14.29 -2.29 -8.94
CA HIS A 240 14.59 -2.37 -10.36
C HIS A 240 15.38 -1.12 -10.77
N ILE A 241 16.53 -1.30 -11.42
CA ILE A 241 17.35 -0.21 -11.92
C ILE A 241 17.25 -0.17 -13.44
N ASP A 242 16.68 0.91 -13.96
CA ASP A 242 16.70 1.20 -15.40
C ASP A 242 18.12 1.62 -15.84
N GLU A 243 18.70 0.88 -16.77
CA GLU A 243 20.03 1.17 -17.34
C GLU A 243 20.12 2.55 -17.99
N SER A 244 18.99 3.12 -18.44
CA SER A 244 18.93 4.46 -19.01
C SER A 244 19.09 5.57 -17.95
N SER A 245 18.87 5.26 -16.68
CA SER A 245 18.80 6.22 -15.57
C SER A 245 20.18 6.56 -14.96
N ARG A 246 21.21 6.68 -15.80
CA ARG A 246 22.59 6.99 -15.33
C ARG A 246 22.66 8.36 -14.67
N LEU A 247 23.40 8.43 -13.57
CA LEU A 247 23.77 9.64 -12.84
C LEU A 247 25.20 10.02 -13.21
N ASN A 248 25.43 11.23 -13.70
CA ASN A 248 26.77 11.72 -14.07
C ASN A 248 27.26 12.66 -12.98
N ASN A 249 27.75 12.08 -11.90
CA ASN A 249 28.01 12.81 -10.67
C ASN A 249 29.36 13.51 -10.70
N ILE A 250 29.45 14.68 -10.08
CA ILE A 250 30.72 15.31 -9.74
C ILE A 250 31.57 14.37 -8.87
N ALA A 251 32.89 14.36 -9.09
CA ALA A 251 33.82 13.48 -8.37
C ALA A 251 34.15 13.99 -6.94
N VAL A 252 33.13 14.43 -6.21
CA VAL A 252 33.23 15.02 -4.87
C VAL A 252 32.63 14.07 -3.85
N ILE A 253 33.32 13.90 -2.72
CA ILE A 253 32.81 13.16 -1.55
C ILE A 253 32.65 14.17 -0.41
N ALA A 254 31.42 14.37 0.05
CA ALA A 254 31.09 15.39 1.04
C ALA A 254 30.11 14.86 2.09
N ASP A 255 30.04 15.54 3.24
CA ASP A 255 28.94 15.32 4.17
C ASP A 255 27.68 15.98 3.58
N VAL A 256 26.84 15.18 2.92
CA VAL A 256 25.64 15.65 2.22
C VAL A 256 24.44 15.80 3.14
N ALA A 257 24.54 15.42 4.43
CA ALA A 257 23.46 15.52 5.41
C ALA A 257 23.71 16.60 6.49
N GLY A 258 24.96 17.03 6.69
CA GLY A 258 25.34 18.11 7.61
C GLY A 258 26.18 19.20 6.93
N GLU A 259 27.06 19.87 7.67
CA GLU A 259 27.96 20.92 7.17
C GLU A 259 29.09 20.36 6.27
N GLY A 260 28.80 20.10 4.99
CA GLY A 260 29.80 19.61 4.06
C GLY A 260 29.65 20.02 2.60
N TYR A 261 28.58 20.72 2.22
CA TYR A 261 28.37 21.15 0.84
C TYR A 261 27.39 22.32 0.73
N SER A 262 27.92 23.51 0.51
CA SER A 262 27.17 24.76 0.41
C SER A 262 26.53 24.98 -0.97
N LYS A 263 25.60 25.95 -1.06
CA LYS A 263 25.03 26.37 -2.36
C LYS A 263 26.06 26.96 -3.30
N GLU A 264 27.06 27.68 -2.77
CA GLU A 264 28.16 28.22 -3.57
C GLU A 264 29.00 27.09 -4.18
N GLU A 265 29.29 26.03 -3.41
CA GLU A 265 29.98 24.84 -3.92
C GLU A 265 29.14 24.09 -4.96
N TYR A 266 27.82 23.98 -4.75
CA TYR A 266 26.90 23.44 -5.75
C TYR A 266 26.97 24.22 -7.06
N ASN A 267 26.86 25.55 -7.00
CA ASN A 267 26.92 26.43 -8.17
C ASN A 267 28.29 26.38 -8.85
N TRP A 268 29.37 26.34 -8.07
CA TRP A 268 30.72 26.19 -8.58
C TRP A 268 30.87 24.89 -9.37
N ASN A 269 30.45 23.75 -8.80
CA ASN A 269 30.59 22.47 -9.45
C ASN A 269 29.69 22.35 -10.69
N ALA A 270 28.49 22.93 -10.65
CA ALA A 270 27.59 23.01 -11.79
C ALA A 270 28.20 23.82 -12.95
N ALA A 271 28.97 24.87 -12.65
CA ALA A 271 29.58 25.73 -13.65
C ALA A 271 30.90 25.16 -14.21
N PHE A 272 31.78 24.66 -13.34
CA PHE A 272 33.18 24.41 -13.67
C PHE A 272 33.56 22.94 -13.86
N THR A 273 32.70 21.98 -13.49
CA THR A 273 33.01 20.56 -13.71
C THR A 273 32.82 20.20 -15.17
N ARG A 274 33.86 19.66 -15.80
CA ARG A 274 33.78 19.26 -17.21
C ARG A 274 33.12 17.89 -17.33
N LYS A 275 32.44 17.63 -18.45
CA LYS A 275 31.72 16.37 -18.68
C LYS A 275 32.63 15.14 -18.56
N GLU A 276 33.89 15.25 -18.98
CA GLU A 276 34.89 14.19 -18.87
C GLU A 276 35.39 13.92 -17.44
N GLU A 277 35.09 14.80 -16.48
CA GLU A 277 35.46 14.66 -15.06
C GLU A 277 34.36 13.99 -14.23
N LEU A 278 33.16 13.83 -14.80
CA LEU A 278 32.00 13.24 -14.12
C LEU A 278 32.15 11.72 -13.98
N ILE A 279 31.74 11.21 -12.81
CA ILE A 279 31.62 9.79 -12.51
C ILE A 279 30.23 9.32 -12.91
N SER A 280 30.16 8.60 -14.02
CA SER A 280 28.92 8.04 -14.56
C SER A 280 28.63 6.65 -13.99
N LEU A 281 27.51 6.49 -13.29
CA LEU A 281 27.03 5.23 -12.74
C LEU A 281 25.50 5.15 -12.78
N THR A 282 24.96 3.95 -12.76
CA THR A 282 23.54 3.75 -12.42
C THR A 282 23.39 3.71 -10.90
N PRO A 283 22.25 4.13 -10.34
CA PRO A 283 21.94 3.84 -8.94
C PRO A 283 22.16 2.34 -8.66
N GLN A 284 22.76 2.05 -7.52
CA GLN A 284 23.15 0.69 -7.15
C GLN A 284 22.07 0.04 -6.29
N THR A 285 22.10 -1.29 -6.24
CA THR A 285 21.39 -2.06 -5.22
C THR A 285 22.38 -2.92 -4.46
N ALA A 286 21.98 -3.38 -3.28
CA ALA A 286 22.86 -4.17 -2.40
C ALA A 286 23.41 -5.40 -3.14
N GLN A 287 24.74 -5.53 -3.21
CA GLN A 287 25.39 -6.72 -3.75
C GLN A 287 25.31 -7.91 -2.77
N TYR A 288 25.31 -7.61 -1.47
CA TYR A 288 25.19 -8.57 -0.39
C TYR A 288 23.99 -8.16 0.48
N PRO A 289 23.04 -9.06 0.76
CA PRO A 289 21.89 -8.77 1.60
C PRO A 289 22.33 -8.46 3.04
N CYS A 290 21.42 -7.93 3.87
CA CYS A 290 21.65 -7.73 5.31
C CYS A 290 22.77 -6.74 5.70
N LEU A 291 23.40 -6.04 4.74
CA LEU A 291 24.43 -5.04 5.00
C LEU A 291 23.90 -3.60 5.00
N SER A 292 22.85 -3.33 4.23
CA SER A 292 22.22 -2.01 4.12
C SER A 292 20.81 -1.97 4.73
N ILE A 293 20.36 -3.09 5.29
CA ILE A 293 19.09 -3.21 6.01
C ILE A 293 19.26 -4.11 7.23
N PHE A 294 18.70 -3.70 8.37
CA PHE A 294 18.81 -4.39 9.65
C PHE A 294 17.47 -4.42 10.37
N SER A 295 17.17 -5.52 11.06
CA SER A 295 16.06 -5.60 12.02
C SER A 295 16.66 -5.61 13.42
N ASP A 296 16.29 -4.61 14.22
CA ASP A 296 16.62 -4.52 15.64
C ASP A 296 15.49 -5.16 16.44
N SER A 297 15.78 -6.31 17.05
CA SER A 297 14.79 -7.07 17.83
C SER A 297 14.53 -6.50 19.22
N ILE A 298 15.42 -5.63 19.73
CA ILE A 298 15.29 -4.99 21.03
C ILE A 298 14.38 -3.78 20.90
N GLU A 299 14.72 -2.89 19.96
CA GLU A 299 13.95 -1.66 19.69
C GLU A 299 12.75 -1.90 18.75
N LYS A 300 12.62 -3.11 18.20
CA LYS A 300 11.57 -3.52 17.26
C LYS A 300 11.44 -2.56 16.07
N LYS A 301 12.56 -2.28 15.42
CA LYS A 301 12.63 -1.37 14.27
C LYS A 301 13.42 -1.96 13.12
N VAL A 302 13.18 -1.43 11.92
CA VAL A 302 14.03 -1.66 10.74
C VAL A 302 14.91 -0.44 10.51
N VAL A 303 16.20 -0.65 10.24
CA VAL A 303 17.17 0.41 9.90
C VAL A 303 17.60 0.25 8.46
N LEU A 304 17.50 1.33 7.68
CA LEU A 304 17.96 1.47 6.31
C LEU A 304 19.28 2.25 6.29
N LYS A 305 20.27 1.80 5.53
CA LYS A 305 21.57 2.46 5.42
C LYS A 305 22.05 2.58 3.98
N ASN A 306 22.00 3.79 3.42
CA ASN A 306 22.73 4.07 2.18
C ASN A 306 24.23 4.19 2.53
N PRO A 307 25.12 3.42 1.91
CA PRO A 307 26.52 3.33 2.28
C PRO A 307 27.31 4.60 1.92
N ALA A 308 28.32 4.91 2.73
CA ALA A 308 29.30 5.95 2.42
C ALA A 308 30.19 5.56 1.23
N SER A 309 30.68 6.57 0.51
CA SER A 309 31.64 6.46 -0.58
C SER A 309 33.07 6.72 -0.12
N LYS A 310 34.03 6.17 -0.86
CA LYS A 310 35.47 6.48 -0.74
C LYS A 310 36.03 6.74 -2.15
N TYR A 311 37.15 7.45 -2.26
CA TYR A 311 37.77 7.66 -3.57
C TYR A 311 38.11 6.32 -4.22
N GLY A 312 37.58 6.08 -5.42
CA GLY A 312 37.70 4.80 -6.14
C GLY A 312 36.61 3.77 -5.80
N ASP A 313 35.77 4.03 -4.79
CA ASP A 313 34.60 3.23 -4.40
C ASP A 313 33.38 4.16 -4.26
N TRP A 314 32.83 4.52 -5.42
CA TRP A 314 31.72 5.47 -5.57
C TRP A 314 30.39 4.76 -5.41
N LYS A 315 29.59 5.20 -4.42
CA LYS A 315 28.32 4.55 -4.07
C LYS A 315 27.17 5.54 -3.99
N LYS A 316 26.10 5.20 -4.72
CA LYS A 316 24.75 5.73 -4.57
C LYS A 316 23.80 4.54 -4.66
N GLU A 317 23.68 3.80 -3.56
CA GLU A 317 22.87 2.58 -3.45
C GLU A 317 21.47 2.92 -2.92
N ASN A 318 20.43 2.42 -3.57
CA ASN A 318 19.04 2.51 -3.12
C ASN A 318 18.74 1.37 -2.15
N VAL A 319 18.09 1.68 -1.03
CA VAL A 319 17.86 0.74 0.07
C VAL A 319 16.41 0.79 0.50
N GLY A 320 15.86 -0.35 0.94
CA GLY A 320 14.51 -0.37 1.46
C GLY A 320 14.01 -1.73 1.92
N MET A 321 12.82 -1.71 2.48
CA MET A 321 12.09 -2.88 2.93
C MET A 321 10.74 -2.97 2.24
N ILE A 322 10.20 -4.18 2.17
CA ILE A 322 8.84 -4.44 1.70
C ILE A 322 8.14 -5.42 2.64
N THR A 323 6.89 -5.15 2.98
CA THR A 323 6.06 -6.09 3.76
C THR A 323 5.75 -7.33 2.93
N ARG A 324 5.69 -8.49 3.58
CA ARG A 324 5.43 -9.77 2.91
C ARG A 324 3.94 -10.13 2.80
N HIS A 325 3.09 -9.36 3.46
CA HIS A 325 1.66 -9.65 3.62
C HIS A 325 0.86 -8.48 3.07
N GLY A 326 0.16 -8.69 1.96
CA GLY A 326 -0.64 -7.65 1.34
C GLY A 326 -2.04 -7.56 1.92
N PHE A 327 -2.62 -6.36 1.78
CA PHE A 327 -3.97 -6.02 2.19
C PHE A 327 -4.73 -5.38 1.03
N THR A 328 -6.06 -5.45 1.08
CA THR A 328 -6.94 -4.66 0.21
C THR A 328 -7.67 -3.65 1.07
N TYR A 329 -7.36 -2.36 0.86
CA TYR A 329 -7.77 -1.23 1.70
C TYR A 329 -7.15 -1.22 3.10
N GLY A 330 -7.22 -0.07 3.77
CA GLY A 330 -6.71 0.10 5.13
C GLY A 330 -6.15 1.50 5.37
N LYS A 331 -6.08 1.90 6.64
CA LYS A 331 -5.25 3.03 7.08
C LYS A 331 -3.85 2.54 7.39
N VAL A 332 -2.99 2.54 6.37
CA VAL A 332 -1.59 2.15 6.52
C VAL A 332 -0.82 3.33 7.10
N THR A 333 -0.37 3.19 8.35
CA THR A 333 0.36 4.24 9.08
C THR A 333 1.77 3.75 9.41
N VAL A 334 2.76 4.56 9.08
CA VAL A 334 4.19 4.30 9.29
C VAL A 334 4.75 5.36 10.24
N LYS A 335 5.36 4.92 11.34
CA LYS A 335 6.19 5.76 12.21
C LYS A 335 7.64 5.60 11.79
N ALA A 336 8.26 6.66 11.29
CA ALA A 336 9.63 6.59 10.78
C ALA A 336 10.40 7.88 11.01
N ASN A 337 11.73 7.76 11.04
CA ASN A 337 12.68 8.85 10.87
C ASN A 337 13.60 8.49 9.72
N LEU A 338 13.20 8.85 8.51
CA LEU A 338 14.00 8.60 7.31
C LEU A 338 15.06 9.69 7.16
N THR A 339 16.02 9.49 6.27
CA THR A 339 17.15 10.40 6.07
C THR A 339 16.67 11.83 5.84
N LYS A 340 17.18 12.78 6.64
CA LYS A 340 16.98 14.22 6.42
C LYS A 340 17.45 14.63 5.02
N LEU A 341 16.62 15.35 4.26
CA LEU A 341 16.82 15.57 2.83
C LEU A 341 17.66 16.80 2.52
N LEU A 342 17.64 17.80 3.39
CA LEU A 342 18.40 19.03 3.25
C LEU A 342 19.51 19.08 4.30
N ASN A 343 20.70 19.47 3.86
CA ASN A 343 21.78 19.78 4.78
C ASN A 343 21.58 21.16 5.44
N ASP A 344 22.52 21.57 6.29
CA ASP A 344 22.41 22.82 7.06
C ASP A 344 22.44 24.09 6.17
N ASP A 345 22.96 23.97 4.94
CA ASP A 345 22.94 25.01 3.91
C ASP A 345 21.67 24.97 3.04
N GLY A 346 20.74 24.03 3.27
CA GLY A 346 19.51 23.88 2.47
C GLY A 346 19.73 23.22 1.10
N VAL A 347 20.86 22.55 0.90
CA VAL A 347 21.17 21.77 -0.31
C VAL A 347 20.61 20.37 -0.16
N TRP A 348 19.95 19.88 -1.22
CA TRP A 348 19.42 18.51 -1.25
C TRP A 348 20.54 17.47 -1.28
N ASN A 349 20.40 16.42 -0.47
CA ASN A 349 21.37 15.34 -0.35
C ASN A 349 21.28 14.29 -1.48
N GLY A 350 20.29 14.42 -2.37
CA GLY A 350 20.07 13.53 -3.51
C GLY A 350 19.20 12.30 -3.22
N ILE A 351 18.64 12.16 -2.02
CA ILE A 351 17.71 11.09 -1.62
C ILE A 351 16.27 11.53 -1.83
N THR A 352 15.45 10.62 -2.36
CA THR A 352 14.00 10.60 -2.19
C THR A 352 13.68 9.57 -1.12
N ASN A 353 12.97 9.99 -0.07
CA ASN A 353 12.36 9.07 0.87
C ASN A 353 10.99 8.68 0.32
N ALA A 354 10.73 7.38 0.17
CA ALA A 354 9.43 6.92 -0.33
C ALA A 354 8.75 5.94 0.63
N ILE A 355 7.44 6.09 0.76
CA ILE A 355 6.54 5.21 1.50
C ILE A 355 5.36 4.91 0.59
N TRP A 356 5.29 3.71 0.05
CA TRP A 356 4.39 3.43 -1.05
C TRP A 356 3.76 2.05 -0.95
N LEU A 357 2.55 1.92 -1.49
CA LEU A 357 1.85 0.66 -1.66
C LEU A 357 2.01 0.23 -3.10
N ILE A 358 2.38 -1.02 -3.35
CA ILE A 358 2.44 -1.59 -4.70
C ILE A 358 1.63 -2.89 -4.77
N ASN A 359 1.04 -3.20 -5.92
CA ASN A 359 0.37 -4.48 -6.14
C ASN A 359 1.23 -5.67 -5.73
N GLN A 360 0.64 -6.62 -4.99
CA GLN A 360 1.33 -7.85 -4.64
C GLN A 360 1.49 -8.76 -5.87
N GLU A 361 2.70 -9.25 -6.09
CA GLU A 361 3.01 -10.21 -7.15
C GLU A 361 2.57 -11.64 -6.76
N GLY A 362 2.31 -12.46 -7.79
CA GLY A 362 1.98 -13.88 -7.62
C GLY A 362 3.19 -14.76 -7.35
N THR A 363 2.95 -16.06 -7.26
CA THR A 363 4.02 -17.05 -7.17
C THR A 363 4.61 -17.30 -8.57
N GLY A 364 5.90 -17.02 -8.76
CA GLY A 364 6.59 -17.31 -10.03
C GLY A 364 6.04 -16.50 -11.20
N GLU A 365 5.57 -17.17 -12.25
CA GLU A 365 5.04 -16.55 -13.48
C GLU A 365 3.50 -16.47 -13.52
N GLU A 366 2.84 -16.63 -12.37
CA GLU A 366 1.38 -16.59 -12.27
C GLU A 366 0.79 -15.25 -12.77
N LYS A 367 -0.25 -15.33 -13.62
CA LYS A 367 -0.96 -14.18 -14.18
C LYS A 367 -2.44 -14.24 -13.82
N GLY A 368 -3.04 -13.07 -13.60
CA GLY A 368 -4.51 -12.92 -13.56
C GLY A 368 -5.18 -12.90 -12.18
N TRP A 369 -4.49 -13.23 -11.08
CA TRP A 369 -5.14 -13.30 -9.76
C TRP A 369 -5.37 -11.93 -9.06
N ASN A 370 -4.50 -10.94 -9.30
CA ASN A 370 -4.51 -9.64 -8.61
C ASN A 370 -4.86 -8.45 -9.54
N LEU A 371 -5.81 -8.66 -10.45
CA LEU A 371 -6.24 -7.64 -11.42
C LEU A 371 -7.15 -6.59 -10.79
N ARG A 372 -7.01 -5.34 -11.24
CA ARG A 372 -7.91 -4.23 -10.90
C ARG A 372 -9.31 -4.42 -11.51
N ARG A 373 -10.26 -3.63 -11.02
CA ARG A 373 -11.55 -3.35 -11.68
C ARG A 373 -11.34 -2.95 -13.15
N PRO A 374 -12.25 -3.33 -14.07
CA PRO A 374 -12.15 -2.92 -15.47
C PRO A 374 -12.15 -1.40 -15.65
N CYS A 375 -11.30 -0.90 -16.55
CA CYS A 375 -11.44 0.45 -17.09
C CYS A 375 -12.45 0.44 -18.23
N THR A 376 -13.66 0.89 -17.93
CA THR A 376 -14.87 0.81 -18.78
C THR A 376 -14.90 1.75 -19.99
N LYS A 377 -14.02 2.77 -20.06
CA LYS A 377 -13.92 3.65 -21.24
C LYS A 377 -12.84 3.15 -22.20
N SER A 378 -11.68 3.79 -22.24
CA SER A 378 -10.62 3.50 -23.21
C SER A 378 -9.65 2.41 -22.78
N GLY A 379 -9.83 1.76 -21.63
CA GLY A 379 -8.84 0.85 -21.06
C GLY A 379 -7.71 1.56 -20.29
N TYR A 380 -6.98 0.77 -19.50
CA TYR A 380 -5.70 1.13 -18.89
C TYR A 380 -4.57 1.08 -19.90
N MET A 381 -3.49 1.79 -19.62
CA MET A 381 -2.18 1.51 -20.22
C MET A 381 -1.71 0.11 -19.87
N GLU A 382 -1.30 -0.67 -20.88
CA GLU A 382 -0.86 -2.06 -20.71
C GLU A 382 0.48 -2.15 -19.98
N THR A 383 1.41 -1.22 -20.23
CA THR A 383 2.78 -1.34 -19.74
C THR A 383 3.14 -0.28 -18.70
N TYR A 384 4.12 -0.62 -17.84
CA TYR A 384 4.69 0.32 -16.86
C TYR A 384 5.29 1.57 -17.53
N TRP A 385 5.76 1.49 -18.78
CA TRP A 385 6.35 2.63 -19.50
C TRP A 385 5.32 3.56 -20.11
N GLY A 386 4.13 3.06 -20.42
CA GLY A 386 3.00 3.81 -20.96
C GLY A 386 3.32 4.71 -22.15
N GLY A 387 2.56 5.81 -22.26
CA GLY A 387 2.75 6.84 -23.28
C GLY A 387 1.83 6.70 -24.49
N ARG A 388 2.03 7.57 -25.48
CA ARG A 388 1.12 7.77 -26.64
C ARG A 388 0.92 6.53 -27.51
N ASN A 389 1.90 5.63 -27.53
CA ASN A 389 1.90 4.43 -28.36
C ASN A 389 1.64 3.14 -27.56
N ASP A 390 1.36 3.25 -26.25
CA ASP A 390 1.08 2.08 -25.44
C ASP A 390 -0.29 1.49 -25.77
N ASN A 391 -0.39 0.17 -25.72
CA ASN A 391 -1.65 -0.51 -25.90
C ASN A 391 -2.61 -0.19 -24.75
N ARG A 392 -3.91 -0.31 -25.04
CA ARG A 392 -4.95 -0.17 -24.02
C ARG A 392 -5.63 -1.49 -23.75
N VAL A 393 -5.71 -1.86 -22.46
CA VAL A 393 -6.31 -3.13 -22.00
C VAL A 393 -7.39 -2.87 -20.95
N ALA A 394 -8.39 -3.75 -20.88
CA ALA A 394 -9.51 -3.57 -19.95
C ALA A 394 -9.09 -3.66 -18.48
N ARG A 395 -8.06 -4.46 -18.16
CA ARG A 395 -7.56 -4.69 -16.79
C ARG A 395 -6.04 -4.78 -16.79
N VAL A 396 -5.45 -4.31 -15.70
CA VAL A 396 -4.04 -4.49 -15.33
C VAL A 396 -3.96 -4.89 -13.86
N ASN A 397 -2.84 -5.47 -13.43
CA ASN A 397 -2.54 -5.68 -12.01
C ASN A 397 -1.81 -4.46 -11.40
N TYR A 398 -1.03 -3.73 -12.20
CA TYR A 398 -0.20 -2.63 -11.68
C TYR A 398 -1.03 -1.59 -10.95
N SER A 399 -0.69 -1.36 -9.69
CA SER A 399 -1.29 -0.33 -8.84
C SER A 399 -0.22 0.15 -7.88
N GLU A 400 -0.20 1.45 -7.67
CA GLU A 400 0.78 2.10 -6.82
C GLU A 400 0.17 3.36 -6.18
N ILE A 401 0.41 3.56 -4.88
CA ILE A 401 -0.02 4.72 -4.09
C ILE A 401 1.15 5.18 -3.22
N ASP A 402 1.57 6.43 -3.39
CA ASP A 402 2.90 6.85 -2.90
C ASP A 402 2.84 8.08 -2.02
N PHE A 403 3.73 8.08 -1.03
CA PHE A 403 4.50 9.25 -0.67
C PHE A 403 5.85 9.18 -1.38
N GLU A 404 6.17 10.16 -2.20
CA GLU A 404 7.55 10.43 -2.64
C GLU A 404 7.98 11.78 -2.07
N ILE A 405 8.98 11.77 -1.21
CA ILE A 405 9.38 12.93 -0.41
C ILE A 405 10.78 13.37 -0.82
N LEU A 406 10.87 14.55 -1.43
CA LEU A 406 12.09 15.05 -2.05
C LEU A 406 12.10 16.58 -2.18
N LYS A 407 13.25 17.12 -2.60
CA LYS A 407 13.36 18.53 -2.98
C LYS A 407 12.91 18.74 -4.44
N THR A 408 11.80 19.41 -4.66
CA THR A 408 11.26 19.74 -6.00
C THR A 408 10.42 21.02 -5.96
N THR A 409 9.86 21.44 -7.09
CA THR A 409 9.02 22.64 -7.25
C THR A 409 7.54 22.29 -7.36
N PRO A 410 6.63 23.24 -7.07
CA PRO A 410 5.21 23.04 -7.31
C PRO A 410 4.93 22.92 -8.81
N TYR A 411 3.99 22.05 -9.19
CA TYR A 411 3.49 21.97 -10.56
C TYR A 411 2.24 22.84 -10.76
N CYS A 412 1.48 23.11 -9.70
CA CYS A 412 0.25 23.88 -9.74
C CYS A 412 0.32 25.10 -8.81
N PRO A 413 -0.38 26.21 -9.13
CA PRO A 413 -1.27 26.46 -10.26
C PRO A 413 -0.56 26.96 -11.54
N SER A 414 0.77 26.90 -11.61
CA SER A 414 1.52 27.37 -12.77
C SER A 414 1.28 26.48 -13.99
N GLU A 415 0.48 26.93 -14.96
CA GLU A 415 0.42 26.30 -16.29
C GLU A 415 1.72 26.51 -17.09
N LEU A 416 2.66 27.32 -16.57
CA LEU A 416 3.99 27.47 -17.13
C LEU A 416 4.85 26.27 -16.73
N TYR A 417 5.56 25.72 -17.72
CA TYR A 417 6.65 24.76 -17.52
C TYR A 417 7.60 25.26 -16.41
N ASN A 418 8.20 24.34 -15.65
CA ASN A 418 8.98 24.62 -14.43
C ASN A 418 9.86 25.87 -14.50
N PRO A 419 10.13 26.54 -13.35
CA PRO A 419 10.99 27.71 -13.30
C PRO A 419 12.21 27.54 -14.20
N VAL A 420 12.38 28.49 -15.14
CA VAL A 420 13.56 28.53 -15.99
C VAL A 420 14.72 28.94 -15.09
N PHE A 421 15.59 27.99 -14.76
CA PHE A 421 16.83 28.27 -14.07
C PHE A 421 17.83 28.86 -15.07
N GLU A 422 18.50 29.94 -14.68
CA GLU A 422 19.62 30.47 -15.44
C GLU A 422 20.76 29.44 -15.44
N SER A 423 21.38 29.24 -16.60
CA SER A 423 22.53 28.36 -16.72
C SER A 423 23.81 29.12 -16.35
N PRO A 424 24.64 28.60 -15.43
CA PRO A 424 25.88 29.27 -15.06
C PRO A 424 26.86 29.28 -16.24
N THR A 425 27.63 30.34 -16.35
CA THR A 425 28.74 30.48 -17.30
C THR A 425 30.06 30.27 -16.56
N PRO A 426 30.98 29.39 -17.04
CA PRO A 426 32.25 29.12 -16.37
C PRO A 426 33.23 30.29 -16.50
N ASN A 427 32.99 31.38 -15.77
CA ASN A 427 33.82 32.57 -15.77
C ASN A 427 34.34 32.89 -14.37
N GLN A 428 35.57 32.45 -14.06
CA GLN A 428 36.18 32.65 -12.74
C GLN A 428 36.41 34.12 -12.36
N LYS A 429 36.28 35.07 -13.30
CA LYS A 429 36.52 36.50 -13.03
C LYS A 429 35.32 37.22 -12.42
N TYR A 430 34.11 36.73 -12.66
CA TYR A 430 32.86 37.37 -12.25
C TYR A 430 32.00 36.35 -11.53
N ILE A 431 31.80 36.54 -10.24
CA ILE A 431 31.08 35.58 -9.39
C ILE A 431 29.61 35.47 -9.81
N GLU A 432 29.03 36.57 -10.26
CA GLU A 432 27.68 36.68 -10.79
C GLU A 432 27.42 35.83 -12.04
N ASP A 433 28.46 35.42 -12.78
CA ASP A 433 28.32 34.58 -13.98
C ASP A 433 28.03 33.11 -13.64
N TRP A 434 28.42 32.64 -12.45
CA TRP A 434 28.30 31.23 -12.07
C TRP A 434 27.60 30.98 -10.74
N ASN A 435 27.68 31.91 -9.78
CA ASN A 435 27.01 31.82 -8.50
C ASN A 435 25.61 32.43 -8.58
N LEU A 436 24.75 31.77 -9.33
CA LEU A 436 23.41 32.24 -9.64
C LEU A 436 22.47 32.04 -8.45
N ASN A 437 21.59 33.01 -8.21
CA ASN A 437 20.53 32.89 -7.23
C ASN A 437 19.35 32.12 -7.83
N PHE A 438 18.71 31.29 -7.02
CA PHE A 438 17.45 30.67 -7.43
C PHE A 438 16.34 31.73 -7.59
N PRO A 439 15.34 31.50 -8.47
CA PRO A 439 14.16 32.35 -8.56
C PRO A 439 13.49 32.56 -7.20
N GLU A 440 12.86 33.72 -6.99
CA GLU A 440 12.24 34.10 -5.70
C GLU A 440 11.22 33.06 -5.21
N GLU A 441 10.46 32.46 -6.13
CA GLU A 441 9.50 31.39 -5.85
C GLU A 441 10.13 30.11 -5.30
N VAL A 442 11.34 29.78 -5.74
CA VAL A 442 12.12 28.64 -5.24
C VAL A 442 12.75 28.98 -3.89
N LEU A 443 13.25 30.21 -3.71
CA LEU A 443 13.82 30.69 -2.45
C LEU A 443 12.77 30.72 -1.31
N LYS A 444 11.49 30.96 -1.61
CA LYS A 444 10.40 30.85 -0.62
C LYS A 444 10.20 29.43 -0.09
N LEU A 445 10.70 28.43 -0.82
CA LEU A 445 10.62 27.02 -0.49
C LEU A 445 11.99 26.46 -0.07
N ASP A 446 12.98 27.31 0.24
CA ASP A 446 14.37 26.91 0.40
C ASP A 446 14.58 25.80 1.45
N LYS A 447 13.94 25.95 2.62
CA LYS A 447 13.97 24.96 3.71
C LYS A 447 12.92 23.85 3.59
N LYS A 448 12.10 23.91 2.54
CA LYS A 448 10.97 23.00 2.35
C LYS A 448 11.32 21.83 1.45
N ILE A 449 10.71 20.71 1.78
CA ILE A 449 10.61 19.50 0.96
C ILE A 449 9.19 19.37 0.46
N ALA A 450 9.02 18.69 -0.67
CA ALA A 450 7.70 18.33 -1.17
C ALA A 450 7.36 16.92 -0.68
N VAL A 451 6.17 16.78 -0.12
CA VAL A 451 5.51 15.51 0.11
C VAL A 451 4.60 15.28 -1.09
N CYS A 452 5.06 14.49 -2.06
CA CYS A 452 4.31 14.16 -3.26
C CYS A 452 3.37 12.99 -2.96
N CYS A 453 2.08 13.20 -3.12
CA CYS A 453 1.02 12.20 -2.96
C CYS A 453 0.59 11.74 -4.35
N THR A 454 0.92 10.50 -4.72
CA THR A 454 0.73 10.00 -6.09
C THR A 454 -0.19 8.78 -6.11
N ASN A 455 -1.13 8.73 -7.07
CA ASN A 455 -1.90 7.52 -7.38
C ASN A 455 -1.66 7.11 -8.84
N TRP A 456 -1.19 5.89 -9.04
CA TRP A 456 -0.98 5.30 -10.36
C TRP A 456 -2.26 4.64 -10.86
N ASP A 457 -3.11 5.44 -11.50
CA ASP A 457 -4.36 4.97 -12.11
C ASP A 457 -4.21 4.39 -13.52
N MET A 458 -2.96 4.29 -13.99
CA MET A 458 -2.59 3.75 -15.29
C MET A 458 -3.35 4.43 -16.44
N ALA A 459 -3.62 5.73 -16.27
CA ALA A 459 -4.36 6.57 -17.19
C ALA A 459 -5.74 6.00 -17.57
N CYS A 460 -6.45 5.35 -16.64
CA CYS A 460 -7.81 4.92 -16.90
C CYS A 460 -8.77 6.10 -17.03
N HIS A 461 -9.46 6.20 -18.17
CA HIS A 461 -10.39 7.30 -18.45
C HIS A 461 -11.79 7.12 -17.82
N SER A 462 -12.05 6.04 -17.09
CA SER A 462 -13.36 5.79 -16.46
C SER A 462 -13.84 6.89 -15.49
N PRO A 463 -12.99 7.50 -14.65
CA PRO A 463 -13.40 8.60 -13.77
C PRO A 463 -14.15 9.70 -14.53
N LYS A 464 -15.11 10.33 -13.86
CA LYS A 464 -15.99 11.33 -14.47
C LYS A 464 -15.22 12.58 -14.91
N ASN A 465 -14.28 13.00 -14.10
CA ASN A 465 -13.49 14.21 -14.23
C ASN A 465 -12.02 13.87 -14.56
N PHE A 466 -11.78 12.81 -15.33
CA PHE A 466 -10.45 12.51 -15.84
C PHE A 466 -9.91 13.70 -16.64
N GLY A 467 -8.67 14.12 -16.37
CA GLY A 467 -8.07 15.27 -17.03
C GLY A 467 -6.55 15.31 -16.93
N SER A 468 -5.95 16.23 -17.69
CA SER A 468 -4.53 16.58 -17.65
C SER A 468 -4.33 18.03 -17.20
N GLY A 469 -3.09 18.39 -16.87
CA GLY A 469 -2.74 19.66 -16.25
C GLY A 469 -3.16 19.74 -14.79
N CYS A 470 -3.26 20.97 -14.29
CA CYS A 470 -3.63 21.28 -12.91
C CYS A 470 -5.14 21.34 -12.74
N ASN A 471 -5.65 20.55 -11.79
CA ASN A 471 -7.07 20.44 -11.52
C ASN A 471 -7.32 20.47 -10.02
N GLU A 472 -8.46 21.04 -9.62
CA GLU A 472 -8.81 21.23 -8.22
C GLU A 472 -9.80 20.15 -7.76
N ILE A 473 -9.61 19.69 -6.53
CA ILE A 473 -10.59 18.90 -5.78
C ILE A 473 -10.67 19.43 -4.35
N SER A 474 -11.83 19.30 -3.70
CA SER A 474 -12.05 19.79 -2.35
C SER A 474 -12.41 18.67 -1.39
N TYR A 475 -11.80 18.68 -0.20
CA TYR A 475 -12.10 17.73 0.87
C TYR A 475 -12.02 18.45 2.21
N GLN A 476 -13.06 18.29 3.04
CA GLN A 476 -13.15 18.92 4.38
C GLN A 476 -12.87 20.43 4.41
N GLY A 477 -13.24 21.16 3.35
CA GLY A 477 -13.02 22.60 3.24
C GLY A 477 -11.60 23.01 2.80
N GLN A 478 -10.70 22.06 2.59
CA GLN A 478 -9.39 22.28 1.98
C GLN A 478 -9.45 21.99 0.48
N LYS A 479 -8.70 22.79 -0.30
CA LYS A 479 -8.50 22.60 -1.74
C LYS A 479 -7.18 21.89 -1.98
N PHE A 480 -7.22 20.94 -2.91
CA PHE A 480 -6.12 20.09 -3.30
C PHE A 480 -5.92 20.23 -4.81
N LEU A 481 -4.67 20.32 -5.25
CA LEU A 481 -4.31 20.54 -6.65
C LEU A 481 -3.57 19.32 -7.17
N TRP A 482 -4.25 18.51 -7.97
CA TRP A 482 -3.66 17.35 -8.61
C TRP A 482 -3.20 17.71 -10.02
N HIS A 483 -2.10 17.09 -10.43
CA HIS A 483 -1.47 17.29 -11.71
C HIS A 483 -1.31 15.96 -12.46
N ARG A 484 -1.64 15.96 -13.76
CA ARG A 484 -1.26 14.89 -14.70
C ARG A 484 -0.61 15.52 -15.94
N TRP A 485 0.59 15.09 -16.30
CA TRP A 485 1.35 15.68 -17.40
C TRP A 485 0.61 15.70 -18.74
N GLU A 486 -0.06 14.60 -19.09
CA GLU A 486 -0.89 14.47 -20.28
C GLU A 486 -1.89 13.32 -20.08
N GLU A 487 -2.91 13.20 -20.93
CA GLU A 487 -3.93 12.15 -20.84
C GLU A 487 -3.36 10.72 -20.91
N VAL A 488 -2.11 10.59 -21.36
CA VAL A 488 -1.38 9.33 -21.49
C VAL A 488 -0.28 9.17 -20.43
N TYR A 489 -0.31 9.99 -19.37
CA TYR A 489 0.55 9.83 -18.21
C TYR A 489 -0.16 8.99 -17.14
N ARG A 490 0.54 8.02 -16.56
CA ARG A 490 -0.05 6.91 -15.77
C ARG A 490 -0.47 7.25 -14.35
N ALA A 491 -0.10 8.42 -13.87
CA ALA A 491 -0.32 8.82 -12.50
C ALA A 491 -0.91 10.23 -12.40
N ILE A 492 -1.53 10.50 -11.26
CA ILE A 492 -1.83 11.87 -10.80
C ILE A 492 -1.01 12.12 -9.54
N THR A 493 -0.48 13.34 -9.41
CA THR A 493 0.34 13.73 -8.27
C THR A 493 -0.13 15.05 -7.69
N GLU A 494 -0.20 15.10 -6.37
CA GLU A 494 -0.36 16.31 -5.58
C GLU A 494 0.92 16.58 -4.78
N LYS A 495 1.25 17.85 -4.50
CA LYS A 495 2.45 18.21 -3.72
C LYS A 495 2.09 19.11 -2.54
N TYR A 496 2.52 18.71 -1.35
CA TYR A 496 2.45 19.52 -0.14
C TYR A 496 3.85 19.93 0.33
N PHE A 497 4.07 21.22 0.63
CA PHE A 497 5.39 21.73 1.01
C PHE A 497 5.50 21.97 2.51
N ILE A 498 6.47 21.31 3.13
CA ILE A 498 6.72 21.37 4.58
C ILE A 498 8.22 21.50 4.86
N ASP A 499 8.59 22.09 5.99
CA ASP A 499 10.00 22.23 6.38
C ASP A 499 10.61 20.85 6.65
N ASP A 500 11.81 20.61 6.13
CA ASP A 500 12.52 19.32 6.28
C ASP A 500 12.84 19.02 7.76
N ASP A 501 13.26 20.05 8.51
CA ASP A 501 13.52 19.96 9.95
C ASP A 501 12.27 19.54 10.76
N ASP A 502 11.08 19.89 10.27
CA ASP A 502 9.84 19.55 10.97
C ASP A 502 9.47 18.08 10.85
N VAL A 503 9.90 17.43 9.76
CA VAL A 503 9.58 16.03 9.42
C VAL A 503 10.75 15.10 9.78
N PHE A 504 11.96 15.39 9.29
CA PHE A 504 13.14 14.53 9.42
C PHE A 504 14.23 15.12 10.33
N GLY A 505 14.01 16.31 10.90
CA GLY A 505 14.89 16.88 11.94
C GLY A 505 14.53 16.47 13.38
N LYS A 506 13.49 15.64 13.56
CA LYS A 506 12.99 15.15 14.86
C LYS A 506 13.27 13.64 15.02
N ASP A 507 12.91 13.09 16.17
CA ASP A 507 13.13 11.66 16.46
C ASP A 507 12.33 10.71 15.55
N TYR A 508 11.14 11.15 15.13
CA TYR A 508 10.24 10.46 14.18
C TYR A 508 9.15 11.39 13.66
N TYR A 509 8.45 10.92 12.64
CA TYR A 509 7.20 11.46 12.12
C TYR A 509 6.25 10.31 11.74
N TYR A 510 4.97 10.61 11.60
CA TYR A 510 3.95 9.68 11.12
C TYR A 510 3.53 10.01 9.69
N PHE A 511 3.41 8.97 8.88
CA PHE A 511 2.91 9.00 7.50
C PHE A 511 1.77 8.02 7.37
N GLN A 512 0.63 8.45 6.82
CA GLN A 512 -0.57 7.61 6.69
C GLN A 512 -1.14 7.69 5.28
N ILE A 513 -1.35 6.53 4.69
CA ILE A 513 -2.16 6.32 3.49
C ILE A 513 -3.48 5.69 3.94
N ASP A 514 -4.57 6.45 3.88
CA ASP A 514 -5.93 5.97 4.14
C ASP A 514 -6.57 5.63 2.79
N TRP A 515 -6.42 4.36 2.41
CA TRP A 515 -6.87 3.82 1.14
C TRP A 515 -8.23 3.13 1.33
N GLN A 516 -9.26 3.69 0.68
CA GLN A 516 -10.65 3.26 0.75
C GLN A 516 -11.15 2.83 -0.65
N PRO A 517 -12.32 2.18 -0.76
CA PRO A 517 -12.86 1.75 -2.06
C PRO A 517 -13.10 2.88 -3.09
N ASP A 518 -13.36 4.09 -2.61
CA ASP A 518 -13.79 5.27 -3.38
C ASP A 518 -12.79 6.42 -3.35
N LYS A 519 -11.76 6.39 -2.49
CA LYS A 519 -10.79 7.49 -2.32
C LYS A 519 -9.51 7.08 -1.63
N ILE A 520 -8.52 7.97 -1.70
CA ILE A 520 -7.25 7.89 -0.98
C ILE A 520 -7.02 9.24 -0.29
N ILE A 521 -6.68 9.19 1.00
CA ILE A 521 -6.34 10.38 1.79
C ILE A 521 -4.94 10.18 2.36
N TRP A 522 -4.05 11.14 2.10
CA TRP A 522 -2.70 11.15 2.64
C TRP A 522 -2.64 12.09 3.83
N ARG A 523 -2.09 11.60 4.94
CA ARG A 523 -1.89 12.39 6.15
C ARG A 523 -0.49 12.23 6.68
N ILE A 524 0.03 13.28 7.28
CA ILE A 524 1.29 13.24 8.01
C ILE A 524 1.14 13.98 9.33
N GLY A 525 2.02 13.75 10.30
CA GLY A 525 1.99 14.48 11.55
C GLY A 525 3.06 14.04 12.55
N PRO A 526 3.35 14.86 13.56
CA PRO A 526 4.35 14.53 14.58
C PRO A 526 3.88 13.40 15.50
N GLU A 527 2.57 13.20 15.62
CA GLU A 527 1.97 12.14 16.45
C GLU A 527 0.76 11.54 15.73
N LYS A 528 0.44 10.28 16.05
CA LYS A 528 -0.65 9.52 15.40
C LYS A 528 -2.03 10.16 15.58
N ASP A 529 -2.26 10.89 16.67
CA ASP A 529 -3.50 11.64 16.94
C ASP A 529 -3.47 13.09 16.44
N LYS A 530 -2.34 13.54 15.86
CA LYS A 530 -2.12 14.90 15.33
C LYS A 530 -1.83 14.89 13.82
N LEU A 531 -2.34 13.89 13.11
CA LEU A 531 -2.23 13.81 11.66
C LEU A 531 -3.10 14.90 10.99
N PHE A 532 -2.56 15.53 9.96
CA PHE A 532 -3.28 16.47 9.11
C PHE A 532 -3.19 16.03 7.64
N VAL A 533 -4.18 16.43 6.83
CA VAL A 533 -4.29 16.00 5.43
C VAL A 533 -3.34 16.80 4.54
N VAL A 534 -2.55 16.09 3.75
CA VAL A 534 -1.59 16.67 2.80
C VAL A 534 -1.87 16.29 1.34
N GLY A 535 -2.77 15.33 1.11
CA GLY A 535 -3.24 14.99 -0.23
C GLY A 535 -4.60 14.31 -0.22
N TYR A 536 -5.35 14.46 -1.30
CA TYR A 536 -6.67 13.85 -1.46
C TYR A 536 -7.01 13.55 -2.93
N VAL A 537 -7.44 12.32 -3.20
CA VAL A 537 -8.02 11.94 -4.49
C VAL A 537 -9.22 11.02 -4.29
N ASP A 538 -10.22 11.08 -5.17
CA ASP A 538 -11.36 10.17 -5.17
C ASP A 538 -11.67 9.61 -6.56
N GLU A 539 -12.60 8.65 -6.59
CA GLU A 539 -13.04 7.95 -7.79
C GLU A 539 -13.61 8.87 -8.89
N THR A 540 -13.91 10.13 -8.57
CA THR A 540 -14.41 11.08 -9.57
C THR A 540 -13.30 11.57 -10.49
N ILE A 541 -12.04 11.63 -10.03
CA ILE A 541 -10.89 12.14 -10.81
C ILE A 541 -9.89 11.05 -11.18
N SER A 542 -9.81 9.95 -10.42
CA SER A 542 -8.80 8.91 -10.60
C SER A 542 -9.35 7.53 -10.31
N MET A 543 -8.84 6.50 -11.00
CA MET A 543 -9.25 5.12 -10.71
C MET A 543 -8.56 4.64 -9.44
N ILE A 544 -9.32 4.50 -8.36
CA ILE A 544 -8.83 4.00 -7.09
C ILE A 544 -8.57 2.49 -7.21
N PRO A 545 -7.35 2.00 -6.91
CA PRO A 545 -7.06 0.57 -6.98
C PRO A 545 -7.90 -0.22 -5.96
N ASN A 546 -8.26 -1.44 -6.33
CA ASN A 546 -9.09 -2.34 -5.51
C ASN A 546 -8.48 -3.75 -5.34
N ASN A 547 -7.24 -3.91 -5.78
CA ASN A 547 -6.49 -5.16 -5.76
C ASN A 547 -5.49 -5.16 -4.59
N GLN A 548 -4.99 -6.31 -4.18
CA GLN A 548 -4.15 -6.45 -2.98
C GLN A 548 -2.78 -5.80 -3.16
N MET A 549 -2.32 -5.03 -2.17
CA MET A 549 -1.04 -4.31 -2.20
C MET A 549 -0.20 -4.56 -0.95
N VAL A 550 1.12 -4.42 -1.10
CA VAL A 550 2.14 -4.50 -0.04
C VAL A 550 2.81 -3.14 0.14
N LEU A 551 3.25 -2.84 1.36
CA LEU A 551 3.94 -1.60 1.70
C LEU A 551 5.44 -1.72 1.45
N ILE A 552 6.02 -0.68 0.85
CA ILE A 552 7.45 -0.46 0.66
C ILE A 552 7.85 0.83 1.40
N VAL A 553 9.02 0.81 2.04
CA VAL A 553 9.68 2.01 2.58
C VAL A 553 11.13 2.03 2.10
N THR A 554 11.53 3.10 1.40
CA THR A 554 12.82 3.19 0.69
C THR A 554 13.50 4.55 0.84
N GLN A 555 14.82 4.56 0.61
CA GLN A 555 15.66 5.74 0.46
C GLN A 555 16.45 5.60 -0.86
N GLU A 556 16.13 6.45 -1.83
CA GLU A 556 16.49 6.25 -3.23
C GLU A 556 17.22 7.45 -3.83
N PHE A 557 18.29 7.20 -4.58
CA PHE A 557 18.93 8.22 -5.40
C PHE A 557 18.22 8.30 -6.77
N HIS A 558 17.30 9.24 -6.92
CA HIS A 558 16.57 9.42 -8.19
C HIS A 558 17.34 10.29 -9.19
N ASN A 559 17.09 10.03 -10.46
CA ASN A 559 17.45 10.95 -11.52
C ASN A 559 16.47 12.13 -11.52
N THR A 560 16.98 13.36 -11.45
CA THR A 560 16.15 14.59 -11.42
C THR A 560 15.36 14.81 -12.70
N ASN A 561 15.68 14.12 -13.79
CA ASN A 561 14.87 14.12 -15.01
C ASN A 561 13.45 13.55 -14.79
N TRP A 562 13.26 12.71 -13.77
CA TRP A 562 11.94 12.16 -13.42
C TRP A 562 11.09 13.18 -12.65
N TRP A 563 11.74 14.21 -12.08
CA TRP A 563 11.11 15.32 -11.38
C TRP A 563 11.47 16.65 -12.04
N PRO A 564 10.88 16.93 -13.22
CA PRO A 564 11.14 18.17 -13.94
C PRO A 564 11.03 19.38 -13.00
N GLY A 565 11.99 20.29 -13.08
CA GLY A 565 12.00 21.51 -12.28
C GLY A 565 12.71 21.43 -10.93
N SER A 566 13.31 20.29 -10.57
CA SER A 566 14.12 20.20 -9.35
C SER A 566 15.19 21.32 -9.31
N PRO A 567 15.31 22.07 -8.20
CA PRO A 567 16.30 23.16 -8.07
C PRO A 567 17.74 22.63 -8.02
N TYR A 568 17.92 21.39 -7.56
CA TYR A 568 19.20 20.73 -7.52
C TYR A 568 19.18 19.55 -8.49
N GLN A 569 20.18 19.50 -9.38
CA GLN A 569 20.40 18.41 -10.32
C GLN A 569 21.25 17.33 -9.65
N GLN A 570 20.83 16.07 -9.79
CA GLN A 570 21.48 14.93 -9.12
C GLN A 570 22.97 14.81 -9.47
N ASP A 571 23.32 15.20 -10.69
CA ASP A 571 24.68 15.21 -11.23
C ASP A 571 25.63 16.13 -10.43
N ASN A 572 25.11 17.18 -9.81
CA ASN A 572 25.90 18.15 -9.02
C ASN A 572 25.84 17.88 -7.51
N ILE A 573 25.17 16.79 -7.10
CA ILE A 573 25.12 16.37 -5.70
C ILE A 573 26.28 15.40 -5.41
N PRO A 574 27.14 15.69 -4.43
CA PRO A 574 28.27 14.86 -4.08
C PRO A 574 27.90 13.43 -3.71
N PHE A 575 28.91 12.57 -3.70
CA PHE A 575 28.83 11.26 -3.07
C PHE A 575 28.83 11.39 -1.54
N PRO A 576 28.03 10.58 -0.83
CA PRO A 576 27.93 10.68 0.62
C PRO A 576 29.22 10.22 1.29
N LYS A 577 29.82 11.08 2.13
CA LYS A 577 31.00 10.76 2.95
C LYS A 577 30.68 9.88 4.15
N LYS A 578 29.45 9.96 4.64
CA LYS A 578 28.91 9.21 5.79
C LYS A 578 27.74 8.35 5.31
N GLU A 579 27.42 7.30 6.08
CA GLU A 579 26.20 6.55 5.85
C GLU A 579 24.98 7.47 6.05
N LEU A 580 23.99 7.34 5.17
CA LEU A 580 22.68 7.99 5.36
C LEU A 580 21.74 6.95 5.97
N VAL A 581 21.14 7.28 7.10
CA VAL A 581 20.42 6.34 7.95
C VAL A 581 18.96 6.74 8.05
N GLY A 582 18.07 5.78 7.82
CA GLY A 582 16.65 5.90 8.10
C GLY A 582 16.19 4.78 9.03
N GLU A 583 15.19 5.05 9.87
CA GLU A 583 14.64 4.10 10.82
C GLU A 583 13.12 4.03 10.70
N ILE A 584 12.58 2.81 10.63
CA ILE A 584 11.14 2.55 10.70
C ILE A 584 10.83 1.87 12.04
N TYR A 585 10.05 2.56 12.87
CA TYR A 585 9.76 2.14 14.24
C TYR A 585 8.46 1.35 14.37
N GLU A 586 7.47 1.64 13.53
CA GLU A 586 6.13 1.05 13.66
C GLU A 586 5.42 1.06 12.32
N ILE A 587 4.69 -0.02 12.03
CA ILE A 587 3.66 -0.07 10.98
C ILE A 587 2.36 -0.52 11.63
N THR A 588 1.27 0.21 11.38
CA THR A 588 -0.08 -0.21 11.74
C THR A 588 -1.01 -0.11 10.55
N ILE A 589 -1.91 -1.08 10.42
CA ILE A 589 -2.95 -1.12 9.39
C ILE A 589 -4.28 -1.29 10.11
N GLU A 590 -5.17 -0.31 9.97
CA GLU A 590 -6.42 -0.19 10.73
C GLU A 590 -7.64 -0.04 9.83
#